data_AF-A0A182TCG9-F1
#
_entry.id   AF-A0A182TCG9-F1
#
_cell.length_a   1.000
_cell.length_b   1.000
_cell.length_c   1.000
_cell.angle_alpha   90.00
_cell.angle_beta   90.00
_cell.angle_gamma   90.00
#
_symmetry.space_group_name_H-M   'P 1'
#
loop_
_entity.id
_entity.type
_entity.pdbx_description
1 polymer ?
#
loop_
_entity_poly.entity_id
_entity_poly.type
_entity_poly.pdbx_seq_one_letter_code
_entity_poly.pdbx_strand_id
1 'polypeptide(L)'
;MIQKRNIFSGRLAVLKCTVRHQHNEECSDLITMEKRIQFPIEMSMPWILTDHILRTKEPSMMEYVLYPLDLYNDSALYALTIFRKQFLYDEVEAEVNLCFDQFVYKLSEQVFAHYKQLAGSIYLDKRFRVECEVLGFNFQSYPRNNRYETLLKQRHVQLLGRSIDLNKLITQRINADMQKSLELAICRFEASDITGVVELEALLSVNKLCHKLLSKWLALDDFDAMLKEANHN
;
A
#
# COMPACT_ATOMS: atom_id res chain seq x y z
N MET A 1 -18.91 -13.48 14.65
CA MET A 1 -19.12 -14.92 14.89
C MET A 1 -19.87 -15.49 13.68
N ILE A 2 -19.14 -15.89 12.64
CA ILE A 2 -19.75 -16.46 11.42
C ILE A 2 -19.45 -17.96 11.43
N GLN A 3 -20.54 -18.74 11.46
CA GLN A 3 -20.56 -20.20 11.52
C GLN A 3 -19.74 -20.84 10.38
N LYS A 4 -18.74 -21.63 10.75
CA LYS A 4 -18.11 -22.60 9.86
C LYS A 4 -19.13 -23.68 9.47
N ARG A 5 -19.67 -23.62 8.26
CA ARG A 5 -20.42 -24.74 7.66
C ARG A 5 -19.41 -25.77 7.14
N ASN A 6 -19.31 -26.88 7.87
CA ASN A 6 -18.71 -28.13 7.39
C ASN A 6 -19.53 -28.66 6.21
N ILE A 7 -19.09 -28.41 4.99
CA ILE A 7 -19.55 -29.13 3.81
C ILE A 7 -18.30 -29.35 2.96
N PHE A 8 -17.81 -30.58 2.89
CA PHE A 8 -17.29 -31.25 1.69
C PHE A 8 -16.53 -32.53 2.08
N SER A 9 -17.27 -33.63 2.01
CA SER A 9 -16.74 -34.97 1.73
C SER A 9 -16.40 -35.02 0.24
N GLY A 10 -15.14 -34.82 -0.10
CA GLY A 10 -14.61 -34.92 -1.46
C GLY A 10 -13.16 -35.35 -1.39
N ARG A 11 -12.92 -36.65 -1.17
CA ARG A 11 -11.57 -37.24 -1.18
C ARG A 11 -10.97 -37.06 -2.59
N LEU A 12 -10.02 -36.14 -2.74
CA LEU A 12 -9.04 -36.22 -3.83
C LEU A 12 -8.22 -37.50 -3.63
N ALA A 13 -8.33 -38.44 -4.57
CA ALA A 13 -7.57 -39.69 -4.53
C ALA A 13 -6.11 -39.42 -4.90
N VAL A 14 -5.23 -39.92 -4.03
CA VAL A 14 -3.76 -39.77 -4.03
C VAL A 14 -3.12 -40.36 -5.30
N LEU A 15 -2.37 -39.54 -6.04
CA LEU A 15 -1.26 -40.03 -6.87
C LEU A 15 -0.03 -40.07 -5.96
N LYS A 16 0.41 -41.26 -5.54
CA LYS A 16 1.60 -41.44 -4.71
C LYS A 16 2.81 -40.81 -5.39
N CYS A 17 3.67 -40.13 -4.63
CA CYS A 17 4.97 -39.65 -5.10
C CYS A 17 5.73 -40.81 -5.76
N THR A 18 5.98 -40.70 -7.06
CA THR A 18 6.63 -41.74 -7.88
C THR A 18 8.16 -41.65 -7.87
N VAL A 19 8.72 -40.66 -7.18
CA VAL A 19 10.16 -40.39 -7.16
C VAL A 19 10.84 -41.24 -6.08
N ARG A 20 11.73 -42.15 -6.48
CA ARG A 20 12.54 -42.97 -5.56
C ARG A 20 13.61 -42.11 -4.87
N HIS A 21 13.26 -41.50 -3.75
CA HIS A 21 14.21 -40.85 -2.84
C HIS A 21 13.84 -41.18 -1.38
N GLN A 22 14.79 -40.98 -0.47
CA GLN A 22 14.57 -41.16 0.96
C GLN A 22 13.78 -39.96 1.46
N HIS A 23 12.57 -40.19 1.99
CA HIS A 23 11.69 -39.12 2.49
C HIS A 23 12.36 -38.40 3.67
N ASN A 24 12.99 -37.26 3.40
CA ASN A 24 13.55 -36.35 4.41
C ASN A 24 12.46 -35.41 4.95
N GLU A 25 12.79 -34.63 5.99
CA GLU A 25 11.86 -33.68 6.65
C GLU A 25 11.20 -32.68 5.67
N GLU A 26 11.79 -32.39 4.52
CA GLU A 26 11.19 -31.59 3.44
C GLU A 26 9.94 -32.24 2.80
N CYS A 27 9.82 -33.57 2.84
CA CYS A 27 8.59 -34.28 2.43
C CYS A 27 7.48 -34.21 3.49
N SER A 28 7.83 -33.97 4.75
CA SER A 28 6.86 -33.76 5.84
C SER A 28 6.09 -32.45 5.65
N ASP A 29 6.71 -31.45 5.03
CA ASP A 29 6.08 -30.18 4.71
C ASP A 29 5.00 -30.33 3.64
N LEU A 30 5.18 -31.24 2.67
CA LEU A 30 4.13 -31.61 1.71
C LEU A 30 2.93 -32.29 2.40
N ILE A 31 3.16 -33.05 3.46
CA ILE A 31 2.09 -33.72 4.24
C ILE A 31 1.38 -32.73 5.16
N THR A 32 2.07 -31.70 5.68
CA THR A 32 1.41 -30.63 6.45
C THR A 32 0.64 -29.64 5.56
N MET A 33 0.89 -29.61 4.26
CA MET A 33 0.02 -28.93 3.28
C MET A 33 -1.38 -29.55 3.17
N GLU A 34 -1.56 -30.85 3.46
CA GLU A 34 -2.89 -31.50 3.46
C GLU A 34 -3.80 -31.04 4.61
N LYS A 35 -3.25 -30.41 5.65
CA LYS A 35 -4.02 -29.85 6.78
C LYS A 35 -4.39 -28.37 6.60
N ARG A 36 -3.87 -27.69 5.58
CA ARG A 36 -4.19 -26.30 5.31
C ARG A 36 -5.26 -26.22 4.24
N ILE A 37 -6.45 -25.80 4.66
CA ILE A 37 -7.60 -25.57 3.77
C ILE A 37 -7.29 -24.42 2.78
N GLN A 38 -6.35 -23.53 3.12
CA GLN A 38 -5.92 -22.42 2.25
C GLN A 38 -4.48 -22.00 2.58
N PHE A 39 -3.72 -21.57 1.57
CA PHE A 39 -2.39 -20.98 1.75
C PHE A 39 -2.50 -19.49 2.10
N PRO A 40 -1.61 -18.95 2.95
CA PRO A 40 -1.58 -17.52 3.24
C PRO A 40 -1.21 -16.71 1.98
N ILE A 41 -1.64 -15.44 1.92
CA ILE A 41 -1.39 -14.55 0.77
C ILE A 41 0.10 -14.36 0.48
N GLU A 42 0.96 -14.49 1.50
CA GLU A 42 2.42 -14.40 1.36
C GLU A 42 3.01 -15.53 0.50
N MET A 43 2.23 -16.59 0.24
CA MET A 43 2.58 -17.69 -0.66
C MET A 43 1.90 -17.57 -2.02
N SER A 44 1.09 -16.54 -2.25
CA SER A 44 0.40 -16.30 -3.52
C SER A 44 1.29 -15.52 -4.48
N MET A 45 1.53 -16.09 -5.66
CA MET A 45 2.41 -15.48 -6.66
C MET A 45 1.97 -14.08 -7.10
N PRO A 46 0.68 -13.82 -7.44
CA PRO A 46 0.20 -12.47 -7.72
C PRO A 46 0.53 -11.45 -6.60
N TRP A 47 0.34 -11.85 -5.34
CA TRP A 47 0.63 -10.97 -4.21
C TRP A 47 2.12 -10.78 -3.98
N ILE A 48 2.93 -11.85 -4.03
CA ILE A 48 4.39 -11.79 -3.86
C ILE A 48 4.99 -10.78 -4.85
N LEU A 49 4.57 -10.82 -6.12
CA LEU A 49 5.05 -9.92 -7.16
C LEU A 49 4.61 -8.46 -6.91
N THR A 50 3.32 -8.25 -6.64
CA THR A 50 2.77 -6.92 -6.33
C THR A 50 3.49 -6.29 -5.15
N ASP A 51 3.61 -7.07 -4.09
CA ASP A 51 4.12 -6.63 -2.82
C ASP A 51 5.66 -6.44 -2.83
N HIS A 52 6.38 -7.19 -3.67
CA HIS A 52 7.80 -6.91 -3.94
C HIS A 52 8.01 -5.52 -4.55
N ILE A 53 7.18 -5.11 -5.52
CA ILE A 53 7.25 -3.77 -6.13
C ILE A 53 6.95 -2.70 -5.06
N LEU A 54 5.93 -2.92 -4.23
CA LEU A 54 5.61 -2.01 -3.13
C LEU A 54 6.74 -1.93 -2.09
N ARG A 55 7.37 -3.05 -1.72
CA ARG A 55 8.46 -3.05 -0.72
C ARG A 55 9.73 -2.38 -1.24
N THR A 56 10.12 -2.66 -2.47
CA THR A 56 11.34 -2.09 -3.09
C THR A 56 11.18 -0.63 -3.43
N LYS A 57 9.95 -0.15 -3.69
CA LYS A 57 9.63 1.23 -4.09
C LYS A 57 10.40 1.67 -5.34
N GLU A 58 10.75 0.70 -6.18
CA GLU A 58 11.60 0.91 -7.35
C GLU A 58 10.85 1.74 -8.41
N PRO A 59 11.33 2.95 -8.78
CA PRO A 59 10.61 3.86 -9.68
C PRO A 59 10.32 3.29 -11.06
N SER A 60 11.20 2.43 -11.56
CA SER A 60 11.02 1.76 -12.85
C SER A 60 9.89 0.73 -12.83
N MET A 61 9.60 0.13 -11.68
CA MET A 61 8.59 -0.93 -11.54
C MET A 61 7.23 -0.42 -11.04
N MET A 62 7.17 0.78 -10.45
CA MET A 62 5.96 1.32 -9.82
C MET A 62 4.77 1.42 -10.81
N GLU A 63 5.03 1.79 -12.06
CA GLU A 63 4.00 1.88 -13.10
C GLU A 63 3.39 0.51 -13.46
N TYR A 64 4.09 -0.58 -13.14
CA TYR A 64 3.70 -1.94 -13.46
C TYR A 64 2.99 -2.67 -12.32
N VAL A 65 2.82 -2.03 -11.15
CA VAL A 65 2.29 -2.70 -9.95
C VAL A 65 0.87 -3.25 -10.12
N LEU A 66 0.10 -2.76 -11.08
CA LEU A 66 -1.26 -3.25 -11.38
C LEU A 66 -1.27 -4.52 -12.26
N TYR A 67 -0.19 -4.81 -13.01
CA TYR A 67 -0.17 -5.99 -13.88
C TYR A 67 -0.18 -7.32 -13.09
N PRO A 68 0.59 -7.48 -12.00
CA PRO A 68 0.49 -8.70 -11.21
C PRO A 68 -0.89 -8.87 -10.54
N LEU A 69 -1.60 -7.78 -10.25
CA LEU A 69 -2.98 -7.86 -9.75
C LEU A 69 -3.97 -8.35 -10.82
N ASP A 70 -3.68 -8.12 -12.10
CA ASP A 70 -4.52 -8.60 -13.21
C ASP A 70 -4.49 -10.13 -13.35
N LEU A 71 -3.45 -10.80 -12.84
CA LEU A 71 -3.40 -12.28 -12.79
C LEU A 71 -4.57 -12.89 -11.98
N TYR A 72 -5.16 -12.13 -11.07
CA TYR A 72 -6.36 -12.56 -10.37
C TYR A 72 -7.59 -12.61 -11.29
N ASN A 73 -7.68 -11.73 -12.30
CA ASN A 73 -8.73 -11.78 -13.31
C ASN A 73 -8.64 -13.07 -14.13
N ASP A 74 -7.42 -13.44 -14.55
CA ASP A 74 -7.18 -14.69 -15.27
C ASP A 74 -7.55 -15.90 -14.42
N SER A 75 -7.13 -15.91 -13.15
CA SER A 75 -7.40 -16.99 -12.20
C SER A 75 -8.90 -17.16 -11.95
N ALA A 76 -9.62 -16.06 -11.78
CA ALA A 76 -11.06 -16.06 -11.59
C ALA A 76 -11.83 -16.51 -12.84
N LEU A 77 -11.41 -16.04 -14.02
CA LEU A 77 -12.00 -16.47 -15.29
C LEU A 77 -11.82 -17.98 -15.49
N TYR A 78 -10.63 -18.50 -15.20
CA TYR A 78 -10.31 -19.92 -15.33
C TYR A 78 -11.12 -20.77 -14.34
N ALA A 79 -11.27 -20.30 -13.09
CA ALA A 79 -12.10 -20.95 -12.07
C ALA A 79 -13.56 -21.10 -12.51
N LEU A 80 -14.13 -20.06 -13.13
CA LEU A 80 -15.53 -20.05 -13.57
C LEU A 80 -15.76 -20.81 -14.88
N THR A 81 -14.88 -20.65 -15.87
CA THR A 81 -15.13 -21.16 -17.24
C THR A 81 -14.58 -22.57 -17.47
N ILE A 82 -13.37 -22.85 -16.98
CA ILE A 82 -12.66 -24.12 -17.21
C ILE A 82 -12.93 -25.09 -16.07
N PHE A 83 -12.61 -24.72 -14.83
CA PHE A 83 -12.83 -25.60 -13.69
C PHE A 83 -14.30 -25.73 -13.31
N ARG A 84 -15.09 -24.67 -13.54
CA ARG A 84 -16.52 -24.58 -13.21
C ARG A 84 -16.78 -24.91 -11.73
N LYS A 85 -15.93 -24.38 -10.85
CA LYS A 85 -16.02 -24.58 -9.40
C LYS A 85 -16.18 -23.23 -8.71
N GLN A 86 -17.32 -23.05 -8.06
CA GLN A 86 -17.62 -21.80 -7.35
C GLN A 86 -16.68 -21.56 -6.17
N PHE A 87 -16.37 -22.60 -5.39
CA PHE A 87 -15.49 -22.44 -4.23
C PHE A 87 -14.09 -21.91 -4.58
N LEU A 88 -13.56 -22.23 -5.77
CA LEU A 88 -12.27 -21.68 -6.24
C LEU A 88 -12.38 -20.17 -6.53
N TYR A 89 -13.51 -19.74 -7.11
CA TYR A 89 -13.77 -18.32 -7.32
C TYR A 89 -13.94 -17.59 -5.99
N ASP A 90 -14.67 -18.18 -5.04
CA ASP A 90 -14.89 -17.60 -3.71
C ASP A 90 -13.55 -17.41 -2.96
N GLU A 91 -12.62 -18.37 -3.10
CA GLU A 91 -11.27 -18.26 -2.54
C GLU A 91 -10.44 -17.16 -3.21
N VAL A 92 -10.44 -17.08 -4.55
CA VAL A 92 -9.75 -16.02 -5.30
C VAL A 92 -10.31 -14.64 -4.94
N GLU A 93 -11.63 -14.51 -4.84
CA GLU A 93 -12.29 -13.26 -4.45
C GLU A 93 -11.90 -12.83 -3.03
N ALA A 94 -11.90 -13.77 -2.08
CA ALA A 94 -11.48 -13.49 -0.71
C ALA A 94 -10.02 -13.03 -0.64
N GLU A 95 -9.14 -13.67 -1.42
CA GLU A 95 -7.72 -13.31 -1.49
C GLU A 95 -7.51 -11.91 -2.09
N VAL A 96 -8.16 -11.63 -3.23
CA VAL A 96 -8.10 -10.33 -3.89
C VAL A 96 -8.55 -9.21 -2.98
N ASN A 97 -9.65 -9.38 -2.25
CA ASN A 97 -10.14 -8.34 -1.35
C ASN A 97 -9.08 -7.98 -0.28
N LEU A 98 -8.45 -8.99 0.33
CA LEU A 98 -7.42 -8.78 1.34
C LEU A 98 -6.15 -8.14 0.75
N CYS A 99 -5.67 -8.64 -0.39
CA CYS A 99 -4.50 -8.12 -1.09
C CYS A 99 -4.73 -6.68 -1.56
N PHE A 100 -5.91 -6.37 -2.09
CA PHE A 100 -6.24 -5.04 -2.58
C PHE A 100 -6.32 -4.02 -1.45
N ASP A 101 -6.91 -4.37 -0.31
CA ASP A 101 -6.92 -3.51 0.88
C ASP A 101 -5.49 -3.18 1.35
N GLN A 102 -4.61 -4.18 1.39
CA GLN A 102 -3.20 -4.00 1.73
C GLN A 102 -2.44 -3.17 0.69
N PHE A 103 -2.73 -3.38 -0.59
CA PHE A 103 -2.17 -2.62 -1.70
C PHE A 103 -2.51 -1.13 -1.56
N VAL A 104 -3.79 -0.80 -1.39
CA VAL A 104 -4.25 0.59 -1.24
C VAL A 104 -3.63 1.23 0.01
N TYR A 105 -3.57 0.51 1.14
CA TYR A 105 -2.93 0.98 2.36
C TYR A 105 -1.45 1.34 2.12
N LYS A 106 -0.66 0.38 1.63
CA LYS A 106 0.79 0.55 1.42
C LYS A 106 1.09 1.62 0.38
N LEU A 107 0.33 1.67 -0.71
CA LEU A 107 0.52 2.67 -1.75
C LEU A 107 0.21 4.08 -1.23
N SER A 108 -0.89 4.25 -0.50
CA SER A 108 -1.27 5.57 0.04
C SER A 108 -0.22 6.10 1.03
N GLU A 109 0.25 5.24 1.94
CA GLU A 109 1.30 5.59 2.91
C GLU A 109 2.60 6.02 2.19
N GLN A 110 2.98 5.29 1.14
CA GLN A 110 4.17 5.61 0.35
C GLN A 110 4.05 6.92 -0.42
N VAL A 111 2.89 7.15 -1.05
CA VAL A 111 2.62 8.39 -1.78
C VAL A 111 2.67 9.58 -0.81
N PHE A 112 1.97 9.49 0.32
CA PHE A 112 1.97 10.57 1.31
C PHE A 112 3.37 10.83 1.86
N ALA A 113 4.10 9.79 2.25
CA ALA A 113 5.47 9.91 2.74
C ALA A 113 6.40 10.54 1.69
N HIS A 114 6.29 10.16 0.42
CA HIS A 114 7.10 10.71 -0.66
C HIS A 114 6.86 12.22 -0.85
N TYR A 115 5.61 12.66 -0.94
CA TYR A 115 5.29 14.09 -1.11
C TYR A 115 5.58 14.91 0.15
N LYS A 116 5.43 14.33 1.34
CA LYS A 116 5.79 14.96 2.61
C LYS A 116 7.31 15.17 2.72
N GLN A 117 8.09 14.16 2.36
CA GLN A 117 9.55 14.26 2.28
C GLN A 117 9.98 15.29 1.24
N LEU A 118 9.35 15.29 0.06
CA LEU A 118 9.63 16.28 -0.98
C LEU A 118 9.36 17.72 -0.51
N ALA A 119 8.22 17.96 0.14
CA ALA A 119 7.89 19.25 0.72
C ALA A 119 8.90 19.69 1.79
N GLY A 120 9.29 18.78 2.68
CA GLY A 120 10.32 19.04 3.70
C GLY A 120 11.68 19.35 3.08
N SER A 121 12.07 18.61 2.04
CA SER A 121 13.29 18.89 1.28
C SER A 121 13.27 20.28 0.63
N ILE A 122 12.13 20.74 0.09
CA ILE A 122 12.04 22.06 -0.54
C ILE A 122 12.27 23.21 0.46
N TYR A 123 11.78 23.08 1.70
CA TYR A 123 11.96 24.09 2.74
C TYR A 123 13.32 24.03 3.44
N LEU A 124 14.05 22.91 3.33
CA LEU A 124 15.37 22.78 3.92
C LEU A 124 16.38 23.70 3.23
N ASP A 125 17.04 24.56 4.00
CA ASP A 125 17.96 25.57 3.48
C ASP A 125 19.11 24.97 2.64
N LYS A 126 19.44 25.65 1.55
CA LYS A 126 20.46 25.22 0.60
C LYS A 126 21.87 25.32 1.17
N ARG A 127 22.15 26.35 1.99
CA ARG A 127 23.48 26.53 2.58
C ARG A 127 23.73 25.47 3.64
N PHE A 128 22.71 25.23 4.48
CA PHE A 128 22.75 24.15 5.46
C PHE A 128 23.08 22.78 4.83
N ARG A 129 22.48 22.45 3.68
CA ARG A 129 22.79 21.20 2.95
C ARG A 129 24.26 21.10 2.56
N VAL A 130 24.84 22.17 2.02
CA VAL A 130 26.26 22.20 1.60
C VAL A 130 27.18 22.06 2.81
N GLU A 131 26.86 22.71 3.92
CA GLU A 131 27.64 22.57 5.17
C GLU A 131 27.61 21.13 5.70
N CYS A 132 26.46 20.46 5.64
CA CYS A 132 26.34 19.05 6.03
C CYS A 132 27.16 18.12 5.12
N GLU A 133 27.15 18.36 3.80
CA GLU A 133 27.97 17.60 2.85
C GLU A 133 29.47 17.76 3.15
N VAL A 134 29.92 18.98 3.45
CA VAL A 134 31.32 19.27 3.83
C VAL A 134 31.72 18.56 5.12
N LEU A 135 30.79 18.45 6.09
CA LEU A 135 31.00 17.73 7.35
C LEU A 135 30.92 16.20 7.21
N GLY A 136 30.67 15.68 6.00
CA GLY A 136 30.52 14.25 5.74
C GLY A 136 29.17 13.67 6.16
N PHE A 137 28.21 14.52 6.54
CA PHE A 137 26.82 14.11 6.75
C PHE A 137 26.10 14.04 5.40
N ASN A 138 26.12 12.86 4.78
CA ASN A 138 25.33 12.59 3.58
C ASN A 138 23.84 12.47 3.92
N PHE A 139 23.15 13.61 3.95
CA PHE A 139 21.69 13.61 3.86
C PHE A 139 21.31 13.14 2.46
N GLN A 140 20.31 12.28 2.35
CA GLN A 140 19.64 12.04 1.07
C GLN A 140 18.95 13.35 0.66
N SER A 141 19.68 14.18 -0.08
CA SER A 141 19.36 15.60 -0.29
C SER A 141 17.94 15.80 -0.86
N TYR A 142 17.51 14.88 -1.71
CA TYR A 142 16.14 14.82 -2.22
C TYR A 142 15.63 13.38 -2.20
N PRO A 143 14.33 13.16 -1.96
CA PRO A 143 13.74 11.84 -2.16
C PRO A 143 13.97 11.41 -3.62
N ARG A 144 14.26 10.13 -3.84
CA ARG A 144 14.35 9.60 -5.21
C ARG A 144 13.02 9.84 -5.91
N ASN A 145 13.05 10.46 -7.09
CA ASN A 145 11.85 10.66 -7.90
C ASN A 145 11.19 9.30 -8.16
N ASN A 146 9.91 9.21 -7.84
CA ASN A 146 9.12 8.01 -8.07
C ASN A 146 7.95 8.33 -9.01
N ARG A 147 7.44 7.32 -9.71
CA ARG A 147 6.42 7.45 -10.75
C ARG A 147 5.03 7.05 -10.24
N TYR A 148 4.55 7.79 -9.23
CA TYR A 148 3.22 7.56 -8.68
C TYR A 148 2.08 8.15 -9.54
N GLU A 149 2.41 9.07 -10.46
CA GLU A 149 1.41 9.84 -11.22
C GLU A 149 0.43 8.97 -12.02
N THR A 150 0.94 7.91 -12.65
CA THR A 150 0.13 6.98 -13.46
C THR A 150 -0.87 6.23 -12.60
N LEU A 151 -0.50 5.84 -11.38
CA LEU A 151 -1.37 5.18 -10.40
C LEU A 151 -2.41 6.14 -9.84
N LEU A 152 -2.01 7.37 -9.51
CA LEU A 152 -2.93 8.40 -9.00
C LEU A 152 -3.96 8.84 -10.05
N LYS A 153 -3.68 8.67 -11.35
CA LYS A 153 -4.64 8.95 -12.43
C LYS A 153 -5.69 7.85 -12.62
N GLN A 154 -5.49 6.64 -12.09
CA GLN A 154 -6.41 5.52 -12.32
C GLN A 154 -7.77 5.75 -11.63
N ARG A 155 -8.82 5.88 -12.45
CA ARG A 155 -10.22 6.01 -12.01
C ARG A 155 -11.05 4.73 -12.21
N HIS A 156 -10.57 3.80 -13.04
CA HIS A 156 -11.30 2.60 -13.45
C HIS A 156 -10.35 1.40 -13.56
N VAL A 157 -9.96 0.84 -12.43
CA VAL A 157 -9.21 -0.43 -12.38
C VAL A 157 -10.21 -1.58 -12.45
N GLN A 158 -10.10 -2.44 -13.47
CA GLN A 158 -10.97 -3.61 -13.62
C GLN A 158 -10.40 -4.79 -12.83
N LEU A 159 -11.13 -5.24 -11.81
CA LEU A 159 -10.71 -6.36 -10.98
C LEU A 159 -11.92 -7.20 -10.57
N LEU A 160 -11.91 -8.48 -10.92
CA LEU A 160 -12.99 -9.44 -10.74
C LEU A 160 -14.36 -8.93 -11.25
N GLY A 161 -14.35 -8.24 -12.39
CA GLY A 161 -15.55 -7.64 -12.99
C GLY A 161 -16.05 -6.36 -12.32
N ARG A 162 -15.34 -5.86 -11.30
CA ARG A 162 -15.61 -4.57 -10.64
C ARG A 162 -14.77 -3.47 -11.28
N SER A 163 -15.35 -2.30 -11.46
CA SER A 163 -14.60 -1.07 -11.77
C SER A 163 -14.29 -0.33 -10.47
N ILE A 164 -13.02 -0.33 -10.06
CA ILE A 164 -12.56 0.29 -8.82
C ILE A 164 -11.92 1.65 -9.11
N ASP A 165 -12.35 2.69 -8.39
CA ASP A 165 -11.73 4.02 -8.43
C ASP A 165 -10.57 4.10 -7.43
N LEU A 166 -9.37 3.80 -7.93
CA LEU A 166 -8.15 3.80 -7.12
C LEU A 166 -7.82 5.20 -6.58
N ASN A 167 -8.01 6.24 -7.39
CA ASN A 167 -7.77 7.61 -6.96
C ASN A 167 -8.65 8.00 -5.77
N LYS A 168 -9.94 7.65 -5.80
CA LYS A 168 -10.85 7.95 -4.70
C LYS A 168 -10.41 7.27 -3.41
N LEU A 169 -10.02 5.99 -3.48
CA LEU A 169 -9.55 5.24 -2.31
C LEU A 169 -8.25 5.80 -1.73
N ILE A 170 -7.30 6.18 -2.59
CA ILE A 170 -6.05 6.82 -2.17
C ILE A 170 -6.33 8.20 -1.56
N THR A 171 -7.20 9.00 -2.18
CA THR A 171 -7.59 10.34 -1.71
C THR A 171 -8.17 10.28 -0.29
N GLN A 172 -9.08 9.34 -0.03
CA GLN A 172 -9.67 9.16 1.30
C GLN A 172 -8.62 8.89 2.39
N ARG A 173 -7.64 8.02 2.10
CA ARG A 173 -6.56 7.72 3.05
C ARG A 173 -5.62 8.90 3.23
N ILE A 174 -5.26 9.57 2.15
CA ILE A 174 -4.35 10.72 2.20
C ILE A 174 -4.99 11.92 2.91
N ASN A 175 -6.30 12.16 2.77
CA ASN A 175 -7.00 13.17 3.58
C ASN A 175 -6.86 12.87 5.08
N ALA A 176 -7.07 11.61 5.50
CA ALA A 176 -6.90 11.21 6.89
C ALA A 176 -5.45 11.36 7.38
N ASP A 177 -4.46 10.97 6.58
CA ASP A 177 -3.04 11.14 6.93
C ASP A 177 -2.63 12.61 7.01
N MET A 178 -3.19 13.45 6.13
CA MET A 178 -2.96 14.90 6.12
C MET A 178 -3.58 15.56 7.37
N GLN A 179 -4.81 15.19 7.73
CA GLN A 179 -5.47 15.66 8.96
C GLN A 179 -4.65 15.28 10.19
N LYS A 180 -4.26 14.01 10.28
CA LYS A 180 -3.37 13.52 11.34
C LYS A 180 -2.04 14.27 11.39
N SER A 181 -1.47 14.64 10.24
CA SER A 181 -0.22 15.41 10.19
C SER A 181 -0.37 16.86 10.67
N LEU A 182 -1.57 17.44 10.62
CA LEU A 182 -1.88 18.75 11.18
C LEU A 182 -2.11 18.66 12.68
N GLU A 183 -2.92 17.70 13.12
CA GLU A 183 -3.15 17.40 14.55
C GLU A 183 -1.82 17.16 15.28
N LEU A 184 -0.93 16.33 14.71
CA LEU A 184 0.38 16.06 15.30
C LEU A 184 1.27 17.31 15.41
N ALA A 185 1.17 18.25 14.46
CA ALA A 185 1.93 19.49 14.53
C ALA A 185 1.42 20.39 15.66
N ILE A 186 0.10 20.48 15.83
CA ILE A 186 -0.55 21.26 16.89
C ILE A 186 -0.28 20.62 18.26
N CYS A 187 -0.50 19.30 18.42
CA CYS A 187 -0.21 18.60 19.67
C CYS A 187 1.26 18.73 20.10
N ARG A 188 2.20 18.78 19.14
CA ARG A 188 3.62 19.02 19.45
C ARG A 188 3.85 20.42 20.03
N PHE A 189 3.16 21.42 19.51
CA PHE A 189 3.20 22.78 20.06
C PHE A 189 2.55 22.86 21.45
N GLU A 190 1.39 22.22 21.64
CA GLU A 190 0.71 22.16 22.94
C GLU A 190 1.54 21.49 24.03
N ALA A 191 2.39 20.52 23.66
CA ALA A 191 3.32 19.85 24.56
C ALA A 191 4.62 20.65 24.82
N SER A 192 4.85 21.73 24.07
CA SER A 192 6.08 22.55 24.13
C SER A 192 5.79 23.92 24.76
N ASP A 193 6.85 24.69 25.01
CA ASP A 193 6.69 26.08 25.44
C ASP A 193 6.42 27.02 24.26
N ILE A 194 6.21 28.31 24.55
CA ILE A 194 5.90 29.33 23.53
C ILE A 194 6.99 29.46 22.46
N THR A 195 8.23 29.03 22.74
CA THR A 195 9.31 29.09 21.75
C THR A 195 9.11 28.08 20.61
N GLY A 196 8.30 27.04 20.84
CA GLY A 196 7.90 26.05 19.84
C GLY A 196 7.01 26.60 18.71
N VAL A 197 6.53 27.85 18.80
CA VAL A 197 5.70 28.47 17.77
C VAL A 197 6.42 28.55 16.41
N VAL A 198 7.74 28.75 16.41
CA VAL A 198 8.56 28.80 15.20
C VAL A 198 8.60 27.42 14.52
N GLU A 199 8.68 26.36 15.31
CA GLU A 199 8.62 24.99 14.80
C GLU A 199 7.23 24.68 14.24
N LEU A 200 6.16 25.09 14.93
CA LEU A 200 4.80 24.92 14.45
C LEU A 200 4.59 25.60 13.09
N GLU A 201 5.01 26.87 12.94
CA GLU A 201 4.89 27.61 11.69
C GLU A 201 5.64 26.90 10.54
N ALA A 202 6.84 26.39 10.80
CA ALA A 202 7.61 25.61 9.84
C ALA A 202 6.88 24.31 9.45
N LEU A 203 6.34 23.56 10.42
CA LEU A 203 5.60 22.32 10.18
C LEU A 203 4.32 22.55 9.38
N LEU A 204 3.57 23.63 9.69
CA LEU A 204 2.38 24.04 8.94
C LEU A 204 2.73 24.44 7.51
N SER A 205 3.84 25.15 7.31
CA SER A 205 4.34 25.51 5.98
C SER A 205 4.69 24.30 5.12
N VAL A 206 5.34 23.29 5.72
CA VAL A 206 5.64 22.00 5.06
C VAL A 206 4.34 21.25 4.74
N ASN A 207 3.39 21.19 5.68
CA ASN A 207 2.07 20.60 5.46
C ASN A 207 1.33 21.26 4.29
N LYS A 208 1.28 22.59 4.26
CA LYS A 208 0.63 23.36 3.18
C LYS A 208 1.24 23.08 1.82
N LEU A 209 2.57 22.95 1.74
CA LEU A 209 3.24 22.58 0.49
C LEU A 209 2.96 21.13 0.09
N CYS A 210 2.97 20.20 1.05
CA CYS A 210 2.61 18.80 0.80
C CYS A 210 1.20 18.69 0.20
N HIS A 211 0.22 19.35 0.82
CA HIS A 211 -1.15 19.45 0.31
C HIS A 211 -1.18 19.99 -1.12
N LYS A 212 -0.52 21.12 -1.38
CA LYS A 212 -0.44 21.72 -2.73
C LYS A 212 0.18 20.78 -3.79
N LEU A 213 1.16 19.96 -3.41
CA LEU A 213 1.77 18.99 -4.33
C LEU A 213 0.82 17.82 -4.64
N LEU A 214 0.11 17.32 -3.61
CA LEU A 214 -0.85 16.22 -3.74
C LEU A 214 -2.13 16.64 -4.46
N SER A 215 -2.63 17.87 -4.25
CA SER A 215 -3.82 18.42 -4.90
C SER A 215 -3.71 18.53 -6.42
N LYS A 216 -2.51 18.39 -6.99
CA LYS A 216 -2.32 18.29 -8.45
C LYS A 216 -2.92 17.01 -9.04
N TRP A 217 -3.01 15.95 -8.24
CA TRP A 217 -3.42 14.61 -8.67
C TRP A 217 -4.68 14.11 -7.95
N LEU A 218 -4.92 14.61 -6.74
CA LEU A 218 -5.99 14.19 -5.83
C LEU A 218 -6.92 15.34 -5.52
N ALA A 219 -8.21 15.04 -5.35
CA ALA A 219 -9.20 16.02 -4.89
C ALA A 219 -9.24 16.02 -3.36
N LEU A 220 -8.26 16.67 -2.73
CA LEU A 220 -8.18 16.80 -1.27
C LEU A 220 -9.17 17.85 -0.76
N ASP A 221 -9.51 17.76 0.52
CA ASP A 221 -10.29 18.78 1.21
C ASP A 221 -9.49 20.09 1.32
N ASP A 222 -10.18 21.21 1.53
CA ASP A 222 -9.52 22.51 1.60
C ASP A 222 -8.56 22.58 2.80
N PHE A 223 -7.34 23.07 2.56
CA PHE A 223 -6.29 23.08 3.59
C PHE A 223 -6.69 23.93 4.81
N ASP A 224 -7.32 25.09 4.59
CA ASP A 224 -7.69 25.99 5.68
C ASP A 224 -8.85 25.39 6.50
N ALA A 225 -9.75 24.63 5.86
CA ALA A 225 -10.78 23.86 6.56
C ALA A 225 -10.17 22.75 7.43
N MET A 226 -9.25 21.94 6.88
CA MET A 226 -8.54 20.89 7.61
C MET A 226 -7.77 21.44 8.82
N LEU A 227 -7.11 22.59 8.64
CA LEU A 227 -6.36 23.26 9.70
C LEU A 227 -7.29 23.76 10.82
N LYS A 228 -8.44 24.33 10.47
CA LYS A 228 -9.44 24.76 11.47
C LYS A 228 -9.98 23.59 12.28
N GLU A 229 -10.31 22.49 11.59
CA GLU A 229 -10.77 21.25 12.23
C GLU A 229 -9.70 20.72 13.20
N ALA A 230 -8.44 20.62 12.76
CA ALA A 230 -7.34 20.16 13.59
C ALA A 230 -7.06 21.09 14.79
N ASN A 231 -7.33 22.39 14.64
CA ASN A 231 -7.16 23.40 15.69
C ASN A 231 -8.41 23.60 16.56
N HIS A 232 -9.46 22.78 16.38
CA HIS A 232 -10.75 22.90 17.05
C HIS A 232 -11.34 24.33 17.02
N ASN A 233 -11.17 25.02 15.88
CA ASN A 233 -11.46 26.44 15.69
C ASN A 233 -12.65 26.70 14.76
#